data_AF-A0A351YBU8-F1
#
_entry.id   AF-A0A351YBU8-F1
#
_cell.length_a   1.000
_cell.length_b   1.000
_cell.length_c   1.000
_cell.angle_alpha   90.00
_cell.angle_beta   90.00
_cell.angle_gamma   90.00
#
_symmetry.space_group_name_H-M   'P 1'
#
loop_
_entity.id
_entity.type
_entity.pdbx_description
1 polymer ?
#
loop_
_entity_poly.entity_id
_entity_poly.type
_entity_poly.pdbx_seq_one_letter_code
_entity_poly.pdbx_strand_id
1 'polypeptide(L)'
;MIQKDKLIAQINAKDIKGFRTLYEQVYPMLVSYVSEIILSDEAAEDIVQDLFVYIWESMSPFPPSPLSAVTSTPTSETRRSTT
;
A
#
# COMPACT_ATOMS: atom_id res chain seq x y z
N MET A 1 12.90 6.29 10.51
CA MET A 1 12.33 6.78 9.24
C MET A 1 11.99 5.57 8.38
N ILE A 2 10.72 5.35 8.03
CA ILE A 2 10.32 4.21 7.19
C ILE A 2 10.86 4.45 5.78
N GLN A 3 11.62 3.50 5.25
CA GLN A 3 11.92 3.50 3.82
C GLN A 3 10.69 2.97 3.09
N LYS A 4 9.81 3.87 2.63
CA LYS A 4 8.51 3.53 2.02
C LYS A 4 8.65 2.52 0.89
N ASP A 5 9.62 2.70 -0.01
CA ASP A 5 9.83 1.78 -1.14
C ASP A 5 10.21 0.36 -0.68
N LYS A 6 11.00 0.25 0.39
CA LYS A 6 11.35 -1.05 0.99
C LYS A 6 10.14 -1.71 1.62
N LEU A 7 9.31 -0.96 2.35
CA LEU A 7 8.11 -1.48 2.97
C LEU A 7 7.09 -1.96 1.92
N ILE A 8 6.90 -1.19 0.84
CA ILE A 8 6.04 -1.56 -0.30
C ILE A 8 6.54 -2.85 -0.94
N ALA A 9 7.85 -2.99 -1.17
CA ALA A 9 8.43 -4.22 -1.71
C ALA A 9 8.19 -5.43 -0.79
N GLN A 10 8.31 -5.25 0.53
CA GLN A 10 8.04 -6.30 1.52
C GLN A 10 6.56 -6.72 1.52
N ILE A 11 5.62 -5.76 1.47
CA ILE A 11 4.19 -6.05 1.42
C ILE A 11 3.83 -6.81 0.13
N ASN A 12 4.35 -6.36 -1.02
CA ASN A 12 4.16 -7.04 -2.30
C ASN A 12 4.72 -8.47 -2.31
N ALA A 13 5.81 -8.71 -1.57
CA ALA A 13 6.39 -10.04 -1.39
C ALA A 13 5.66 -10.91 -0.35
N LYS A 14 4.54 -10.45 0.22
CA LYS A 14 3.84 -11.09 1.35
C LYS A 14 4.78 -11.37 2.53
N ASP A 15 5.73 -10.46 2.79
CA ASP A 15 6.61 -10.55 3.96
C ASP A 15 5.84 -10.18 5.23
N ILE A 16 5.65 -11.17 6.10
CA ILE A 16 4.94 -11.03 7.37
C ILE A 16 5.58 -9.94 8.25
N LYS A 17 6.91 -9.77 8.21
CA LYS A 17 7.60 -8.76 9.03
C LYS A 17 7.32 -7.34 8.52
N GLY A 18 7.38 -7.14 7.20
CA GLY A 18 6.97 -5.89 6.58
C GLY A 18 5.51 -5.56 6.85
N PHE A 19 4.62 -6.54 6.70
CA PHE A 19 3.20 -6.35 6.95
C PHE A 19 2.88 -6.05 8.43
N ARG A 20 3.52 -6.73 9.38
CA ARG A 20 3.42 -6.40 10.82
C ARG A 20 3.88 -4.97 11.10
N THR A 21 4.98 -4.54 10.49
CA THR A 21 5.49 -3.17 10.66
C THR A 21 4.48 -2.13 10.14
N LEU A 22 3.82 -2.42 9.01
CA LEU A 22 2.73 -1.59 8.50
C LEU A 22 1.57 -1.53 9.49
N TYR A 23 1.11 -2.70 9.96
CA TYR A 23 -0.01 -2.83 10.89
C TYR A 23 0.24 -2.02 12.17
N GLU A 24 1.36 -2.25 12.86
CA GLU A 24 1.67 -1.60 14.15
C GLU A 24 1.71 -0.07 14.07
N GLN A 25 2.10 0.49 12.93
CA GLN A 25 2.20 1.94 12.76
C GLN A 25 0.93 2.58 12.23
N VAL A 26 0.23 1.91 11.30
CA VAL A 26 -0.91 2.51 10.59
C VAL A 26 -2.24 2.19 11.26
N TYR A 27 -2.38 1.02 11.89
CA TYR A 27 -3.61 0.60 12.57
C TYR A 27 -4.15 1.63 13.58
N PRO A 28 -3.40 2.12 14.59
CA PRO A 28 -3.96 3.02 15.58
C PRO A 28 -4.40 4.37 14.98
N MET A 29 -3.70 4.85 13.95
CA MET A 29 -4.08 6.07 13.24
C MET A 29 -5.37 5.90 12.45
N LEU A 30 -5.56 4.75 11.80
CA LEU A 30 -6.78 4.46 11.05
C LEU A 30 -7.99 4.24 11.95
N VAL A 31 -7.84 3.50 13.06
CA VAL A 31 -8.93 3.30 14.02
C VAL A 31 -9.40 4.65 14.57
N SER A 32 -8.47 5.52 14.98
CA SER A 32 -8.81 6.86 15.46
C SER A 32 -9.54 7.70 14.39
N TYR A 33 -9.12 7.60 13.13
CA TYR A 33 -9.76 8.34 12.04
C TYR A 33 -11.17 7.83 11.74
N VAL A 34 -11.36 6.51 11.72
CA VAL A 34 -12.66 5.90 11.41
C VAL A 34 -13.62 6.09 12.59
N SER A 35 -13.14 6.03 13.83
CA SER A 35 -13.99 6.23 15.01
C SER A 35 -14.55 7.65 15.11
N GLU A 36 -13.81 8.66 14.64
CA GLU A 36 -14.32 10.03 14.52
C GLU A 36 -15.50 10.15 13.53
N ILE A 37 -15.57 9.28 12.52
CA ILE A 37 -16.62 9.28 11.50
C ILE A 37 -17.83 8.46 11.94
N ILE A 38 -17.57 7.26 12.47
CA ILE A 38 -18.61 6.27 12.79
C ILE A 38 -19.14 6.43 14.21
N LEU A 39 -18.44 7.23 15.05
CA LEU A 39 -18.77 7.48 16.45
C LEU A 39 -18.88 6.19 17.29
N SER A 40 -18.09 5.17 16.91
CA SER A 40 -17.98 3.88 17.60
C SER A 40 -16.59 3.31 17.40
N ASP A 41 -15.86 3.13 18.49
CA ASP A 41 -14.51 2.56 18.48
C ASP A 41 -14.54 1.07 18.08
N GLU A 42 -15.53 0.32 18.57
CA GLU A 42 -15.71 -1.11 18.24
C GLU A 42 -15.93 -1.31 16.73
N ALA A 43 -16.84 -0.54 16.13
CA ALA A 43 -17.09 -0.61 14.69
C ALA A 43 -15.88 -0.14 13.87
N ALA A 44 -15.13 0.85 14.38
CA ALA A 44 -13.92 1.32 13.72
C ALA A 44 -12.82 0.27 13.73
N GLU A 45 -12.63 -0.44 14.85
CA GLU A 45 -11.69 -1.55 14.95
C GLU A 45 -12.03 -2.67 13.96
N ASP A 46 -13.29 -3.09 13.89
CA ASP A 46 -13.75 -4.14 12.96
C ASP A 46 -13.48 -3.77 11.49
N ILE A 47 -13.84 -2.54 11.10
CA ILE A 47 -13.63 -2.06 9.72
C ILE A 47 -12.14 -2.00 9.37
N VAL A 48 -11.31 -1.52 10.29
CA VAL A 48 -9.87 -1.42 10.05
C VAL A 48 -9.24 -2.82 10.00
N GLN A 49 -9.69 -3.76 10.84
CA GLN A 49 -9.25 -5.16 10.77
C GLN A 49 -9.56 -5.78 9.40
N ASP A 50 -10.80 -5.66 8.91
CA ASP A 50 -11.21 -6.15 7.59
C ASP A 50 -10.40 -5.52 6.46
N LEU A 51 -10.11 -4.22 6.55
CA LEU A 51 -9.27 -3.51 5.58
C LEU A 51 -7.86 -4.11 5.53
N PHE A 52 -7.25 -4.41 6.66
CA PHE A 52 -5.92 -5.03 6.69
C PHE A 52 -5.94 -6.45 6.13
N VAL A 53 -6.96 -7.26 6.45
CA VAL A 53 -7.15 -8.59 5.86
C VAL A 53 -7.27 -8.47 4.34
N TYR A 54 -8.10 -7.55 3.85
CA TYR A 54 -8.26 -7.30 2.42
C TYR A 54 -6.93 -6.93 1.74
N ILE A 55 -6.15 -6.02 2.33
CA ILE A 55 -4.84 -5.64 1.81
C ILE A 55 -3.92 -6.87 1.76
N TRP A 56 -3.90 -7.68 2.82
CA TRP A 56 -3.09 -8.89 2.89
C TRP A 56 -3.51 -9.96 1.89
N GLU A 57 -4.79 -10.11 1.59
CA GLU A 57 -5.28 -11.10 0.63
C GLU A 57 -5.25 -10.61 -0.82
N SER A 58 -5.33 -9.29 -1.03
CA SER A 58 -5.31 -8.70 -2.36
C SER A 58 -4.07 -9.17 -3.14
N MET A 59 -4.32 -9.76 -4.31
CA MET A 59 -3.25 -10.27 -5.19
C MET A 59 -2.64 -9.13 -6.04
N SER A 60 -3.22 -7.93 -5.95
CA SER A 60 -2.74 -6.76 -6.69
C SER A 60 -1.52 -6.18 -5.99
N PRO A 61 -0.33 -6.20 -6.61
CA PRO A 61 0.83 -5.54 -6.04
C PRO A 61 0.56 -4.03 -5.97
N PHE A 62 1.00 -3.41 -4.89
CA PHE A 62 1.06 -1.96 -4.79
C PHE A 62 2.03 -1.43 -5.85
N PRO A 63 1.63 -0.42 -6.64
CA PRO A 63 2.54 0.19 -7.60
C PRO A 63 3.74 0.78 -6.85
N PRO A 64 4.97 0.60 -7.38
CA PRO A 64 6.12 1.29 -6.84
C PRO A 64 5.93 2.80 -6.98
N SER A 65 6.66 3.58 -6.18
CA SER A 65 6.65 5.03 -6.29
C SER A 65 6.91 5.47 -7.75
N PRO A 66 6.22 6.51 -8.27
CA PRO A 66 6.37 6.93 -9.66
C PRO A 66 7.80 7.34 -10.01
N LEU A 67 8.58 7.79 -9.02
CA LEU A 67 10.01 8.07 -9.14
C LEU A 67 10.86 6.81 -9.40
N SER A 68 10.39 5.64 -9.00
CA SER A 68 11.03 4.34 -9.29
C SER A 68 10.50 3.72 -10.59
N ALA A 69 9.24 4.01 -10.96
CA ALA A 69 8.61 3.47 -12.16
C ALA A 69 9.15 4.08 -13.46
N VAL A 70 9.60 5.35 -13.43
CA VAL A 70 10.16 6.06 -14.60
C VAL A 70 11.42 5.40 -15.17
N THR A 71 12.16 4.63 -14.36
CA THR A 71 13.38 3.93 -14.80
C THR A 71 13.08 2.64 -15.57
N SER A 72 11.84 2.12 -15.47
CA SER A 72 11.46 0.80 -15.99
C SER A 72 10.53 0.86 -17.21
N THR A 73 10.12 2.04 -17.65
CA THR A 73 9.42 2.19 -18.94
C THR A 73 10.44 2.30 -20.06
N PRO A 74 10.59 1.31 -20.95
CA PRO A 74 11.17 1.56 -22.26
C PRO A 74 10.18 2.47 -22.98
N THR A 75 10.47 3.77 -22.95
CA THR A 75 9.88 4.80 -23.80
C THR A 75 9.92 4.30 -25.24
N SER A 76 8.83 3.64 -25.65
CA SER A 76 8.58 3.23 -27.02
C SER A 76 8.07 4.48 -27.75
N GLU A 77 8.94 5.48 -27.80
CA GLU A 77 8.73 6.73 -28.47
C GLU A 77 9.04 6.53 -29.94
N THR A 78 7.99 6.70 -30.73
CA THR A 78 8.06 7.27 -32.07
C THR A 78 8.86 6.47 -33.09
N ARG A 79 8.17 5.53 -33.76
CA ARG A 79 8.39 5.32 -35.19
C ARG A 79 7.15 5.72 -35.97
N ARG A 80 6.88 7.02 -36.02
CA ARG A 80 6.15 7.64 -37.12
C ARG A 80 7.18 8.19 -38.13
N SER A 81 7.09 7.64 -39.34
CA SER A 81 7.46 8.24 -40.63
C SER A 81 8.94 8.39 -41.02
N THR A 82 9.13 8.40 -42.34
CA THR A 82 10.38 8.49 -43.17
C THR A 82 10.95 7.10 -43.48
N THR A 83 10.88 6.52 -44.68
CA THR A 83 10.83 7.03 -46.08
C THR A 83 9.91 6.15 -46.91
#